data_AF-A0A076NBQ1-F1
#
_entry.id   AF-A0A076NBQ1-F1
#
_cell.length_a   1.000
_cell.length_b   1.000
_cell.length_c   1.000
_cell.angle_alpha   90.00
_cell.angle_beta   90.00
_cell.angle_gamma   90.00
#
_symmetry.space_group_name_H-M   'P 1'
#
loop_
_entity.id
_entity.type
_entity.pdbx_description
1 polymer ?
#
loop_
_entity_poly.entity_id
_entity_poly.type
_entity_poly.pdbx_seq_one_letter_code
_entity_poly.pdbx_strand_id
1 'polypeptide(L)'
;GLVISDDDQGIQFLSDLREKMQGNQVCLAFVNVIPLNMELYNSRAETYYKQIVTHLTNVVIIYGEGNSTLEVSFRRWAHLGIQRIWVTTSQWDVITNMRRDFIPDSFHGGFTFSNHHHEIPNFKKFIQTLNTTTYPIHMSLMMSEWMYFNCSDLESKHRIQSMNSPNTSLEWYAGQGFEMAMNDDNYNLY
;
A
#
# COMPACT_ATOMS: atom_id res chain seq x y z
N GLY A 1 9.55 -13.39 9.95
CA GLY A 1 8.74 -14.20 9.04
C GLY A 1 8.78 -13.59 7.67
N LEU A 2 8.38 -14.33 6.65
CA LEU A 2 8.30 -13.85 5.29
C LEU A 2 6.92 -14.19 4.71
N VAL A 3 6.33 -13.23 4.02
CA VAL A 3 5.10 -13.40 3.25
C VAL A 3 5.37 -12.91 1.83
N ILE A 4 5.08 -13.75 0.84
CA ILE A 4 5.29 -13.44 -0.58
C ILE A 4 4.05 -13.77 -1.41
N SER A 5 3.94 -13.19 -2.60
CA SER A 5 3.05 -13.67 -3.65
C SER A 5 3.55 -14.99 -4.25
N ASP A 6 2.62 -15.82 -4.72
CA ASP A 6 2.88 -17.06 -5.47
C ASP A 6 3.09 -16.72 -6.96
N ASP A 7 4.13 -15.95 -7.24
CA ASP A 7 4.57 -15.57 -8.59
C ASP A 7 6.10 -15.66 -8.72
N ASP A 8 6.59 -15.54 -9.94
CA ASP A 8 8.03 -15.67 -10.23
C ASP A 8 8.87 -14.65 -9.43
N GLN A 9 8.35 -13.43 -9.22
CA GLN A 9 9.06 -12.39 -8.48
C GLN A 9 9.17 -12.72 -6.98
N GLY A 10 8.09 -13.19 -6.37
CA GLY A 10 8.03 -13.58 -4.97
C GLY A 10 8.91 -14.80 -4.70
N ILE A 11 8.87 -15.80 -5.59
CA ILE A 11 9.71 -17.00 -5.48
C ILE A 11 11.19 -16.65 -5.65
N GLN A 12 11.53 -15.78 -6.62
CA GLN A 12 12.89 -15.28 -6.80
C GLN A 12 13.36 -14.53 -5.55
N PHE A 13 12.54 -13.62 -5.01
CA PHE A 13 12.87 -12.88 -3.78
C PHE A 13 13.12 -13.81 -2.59
N LEU A 14 12.32 -14.86 -2.41
CA LEU A 14 12.53 -15.86 -1.36
C LEU A 14 13.89 -16.56 -1.51
N SER A 15 14.29 -16.89 -2.73
CA SER A 15 15.59 -17.52 -3.02
C SER A 15 16.73 -16.59 -2.65
N ASP A 16 16.70 -15.36 -3.17
CA ASP A 16 17.75 -14.35 -2.96
C ASP A 16 17.86 -13.96 -1.49
N LEU A 17 16.72 -13.77 -0.81
CA LEU A 17 16.69 -13.46 0.61
C LEU A 17 17.31 -14.58 1.43
N ARG A 18 16.99 -15.85 1.14
CA ARG A 18 17.57 -16.99 1.87
C ARG A 18 19.08 -17.05 1.71
N GLU A 19 19.60 -16.84 0.50
CA GLU A 19 21.05 -16.79 0.25
C GLU A 19 21.71 -15.68 1.10
N LYS A 20 21.13 -14.48 1.10
CA LYS A 20 21.66 -13.35 1.89
C LYS A 20 21.54 -13.57 3.40
N MET A 21 20.47 -14.23 3.87
CA MET A 21 20.25 -14.49 5.29
C MET A 21 21.21 -15.56 5.85
N GLN A 22 21.55 -16.59 5.05
CA GLN A 22 22.51 -17.62 5.42
C GLN A 22 23.88 -17.03 5.79
N GLY A 23 24.34 -16.01 5.05
CA GLY A 23 25.59 -15.30 5.34
C GLY A 23 25.55 -14.46 6.62
N ASN A 24 24.37 -14.12 7.14
CA ASN A 24 24.18 -13.20 8.26
C ASN A 24 23.61 -13.87 9.52
N GLN A 25 23.57 -15.21 9.57
CA GLN A 25 23.03 -15.99 10.70
C GLN A 25 21.57 -15.62 11.07
N VAL A 26 20.78 -15.17 10.09
CA VAL A 26 19.36 -14.86 10.28
C VAL A 26 18.51 -16.00 9.72
N CYS A 27 17.44 -16.38 10.43
CA CYS A 27 16.54 -17.46 10.02
C CYS A 27 15.10 -16.96 9.83
N LEU A 28 14.38 -17.60 8.91
CA LEU A 28 12.94 -17.40 8.74
C LEU A 28 12.17 -18.39 9.61
N ALA A 29 11.41 -17.89 10.59
CA ALA A 29 10.54 -18.75 11.41
C ALA A 29 9.36 -19.34 10.64
N PHE A 30 8.87 -18.62 9.62
CA PHE A 30 7.83 -19.08 8.70
C PHE A 30 7.97 -18.38 7.35
N VAL A 31 7.41 -19.03 6.33
CA VAL A 31 7.24 -18.49 4.98
C VAL A 31 5.80 -18.77 4.53
N ASN A 32 5.06 -17.71 4.24
CA ASN A 32 3.72 -17.79 3.68
C ASN A 32 3.79 -17.41 2.19
N VAL A 33 3.41 -18.34 1.32
CA VAL A 33 3.31 -18.10 -0.12
C VAL A 33 1.82 -17.93 -0.44
N ILE A 34 1.43 -16.71 -0.80
CA ILE A 34 0.03 -16.33 -0.97
C ILE A 34 -0.38 -16.51 -2.44
N PRO A 35 -1.32 -17.42 -2.75
CA PRO A 35 -1.72 -17.71 -4.12
C PRO A 35 -2.43 -16.51 -4.73
N LEU A 36 -2.16 -16.23 -6.01
CA LEU A 36 -2.84 -15.16 -6.76
C LEU A 36 -4.35 -15.44 -6.93
N ASN A 37 -4.73 -16.73 -6.96
CA ASN A 37 -6.12 -17.14 -7.08
C ASN A 37 -6.87 -16.97 -5.74
N MET A 38 -7.98 -16.20 -5.79
CA MET A 38 -8.78 -15.85 -4.61
C MET A 38 -9.45 -17.05 -3.93
N GLU A 39 -9.88 -18.07 -4.69
CA GLU A 39 -10.52 -19.28 -4.15
C GLU A 39 -9.51 -20.11 -3.35
N LEU A 40 -8.31 -20.32 -3.93
CA LEU A 40 -7.20 -20.98 -3.25
C LEU A 40 -6.76 -20.19 -2.02
N TYR A 41 -6.68 -18.86 -2.11
CA TYR A 41 -6.38 -17.99 -0.98
C TYR A 41 -7.39 -18.19 0.16
N ASN A 42 -8.70 -18.11 -0.15
CA ASN A 42 -9.76 -18.25 0.85
C ASN A 42 -9.69 -19.59 1.58
N SER A 43 -9.36 -20.68 0.87
CA SER A 43 -9.21 -22.00 1.48
C SER A 43 -8.04 -22.10 2.48
N ARG A 44 -7.04 -21.22 2.38
CA ARG A 44 -5.79 -21.26 3.16
C ARG A 44 -5.61 -20.06 4.10
N ALA A 45 -6.51 -19.08 4.06
CA ALA A 45 -6.33 -17.81 4.76
C ALA A 45 -6.19 -17.97 6.28
N GLU A 46 -6.92 -18.91 6.88
CA GLU A 46 -6.82 -19.22 8.31
C GLU A 46 -5.45 -19.81 8.67
N THR A 47 -4.87 -20.63 7.80
CA THR A 47 -3.53 -21.20 7.99
C THR A 47 -2.47 -20.10 7.99
N TYR A 48 -2.54 -19.15 7.04
CA TYR A 48 -1.60 -18.03 7.00
C TYR A 48 -1.69 -17.15 8.24
N TYR A 49 -2.91 -16.88 8.71
CA TYR A 49 -3.13 -16.17 9.97
C TYR A 49 -2.50 -16.92 11.15
N LYS A 50 -2.78 -18.22 11.30
CA LYS A 50 -2.21 -19.06 12.36
C LYS A 50 -0.69 -19.03 12.37
N GLN A 51 -0.05 -19.17 11.21
CA GLN A 51 1.41 -19.08 11.11
C GLN A 51 1.94 -17.75 11.66
N ILE A 52 1.33 -16.62 11.31
CA ILE A 52 1.79 -15.30 11.77
C ILE A 52 1.63 -15.13 13.29
N VAL A 53 0.52 -15.59 13.87
CA VAL A 53 0.25 -15.40 15.31
C VAL A 53 0.95 -16.42 16.20
N THR A 54 1.18 -17.65 15.72
CA THR A 54 1.81 -18.72 16.53
C THR A 54 3.31 -18.51 16.70
N HIS A 55 3.99 -17.88 15.74
CA HIS A 55 5.43 -17.65 15.84
C HIS A 55 5.76 -16.39 16.65
N LEU A 56 6.80 -16.48 17.48
CA LEU A 56 7.34 -15.37 18.31
C LEU A 56 8.08 -14.29 17.51
N THR A 57 8.05 -14.35 16.18
CA THR A 57 8.82 -13.42 15.35
C THR A 57 8.13 -12.07 15.27
N ASN A 58 8.85 -11.03 15.68
CA ASN A 58 8.33 -9.66 15.68
C ASN A 58 8.41 -9.00 14.30
N VAL A 59 9.41 -9.35 13.48
CA VAL A 59 9.63 -8.77 12.15
C VAL A 59 9.03 -9.67 11.07
N VAL A 60 8.20 -9.10 10.20
CA VAL A 60 7.60 -9.81 9.07
C VAL A 60 7.86 -9.02 7.78
N ILE A 61 8.59 -9.64 6.86
CA ILE A 61 8.85 -9.09 5.53
C ILE A 61 7.69 -9.48 4.62
N ILE A 62 7.17 -8.52 3.85
CA ILE A 62 6.16 -8.71 2.84
C ILE A 62 6.73 -8.25 1.50
N TYR A 63 6.64 -9.11 0.50
CA TYR A 63 7.10 -8.80 -0.85
C TYR A 63 6.15 -9.36 -1.91
N GLY A 64 5.73 -8.53 -2.84
CA GLY A 64 4.81 -8.90 -3.91
C GLY A 64 4.00 -7.70 -4.39
N GLU A 65 3.19 -7.92 -5.41
CA GLU A 65 2.41 -6.90 -6.09
C GLU A 65 1.24 -6.37 -5.24
N GLY A 66 0.97 -5.06 -5.33
CA GLY A 66 -0.26 -4.45 -4.83
C GLY A 66 -1.50 -4.93 -5.59
N ASN A 67 -2.70 -4.66 -5.06
CA ASN A 67 -3.99 -5.12 -5.61
C ASN A 67 -4.14 -6.65 -5.75
N SER A 68 -3.36 -7.42 -5.00
CA SER A 68 -3.36 -8.89 -5.03
C SER A 68 -4.01 -9.51 -3.78
N THR A 69 -4.14 -10.84 -3.76
CA THR A 69 -4.53 -11.61 -2.56
C THR A 69 -3.59 -11.39 -1.37
N LEU A 70 -2.32 -11.03 -1.64
CA LEU A 70 -1.35 -10.63 -0.61
C LEU A 70 -1.81 -9.34 0.09
N GLU A 71 -2.34 -8.38 -0.67
CA GLU A 71 -2.89 -7.15 -0.10
C GLU A 71 -4.13 -7.42 0.74
N VAL A 72 -5.03 -8.28 0.24
CA VAL A 72 -6.21 -8.70 1.01
C VAL A 72 -5.79 -9.36 2.32
N SER A 73 -4.75 -10.19 2.29
CA SER A 73 -4.17 -10.83 3.48
C SER A 73 -3.67 -9.80 4.49
N PHE A 74 -2.88 -8.84 3.99
CA PHE A 74 -2.31 -7.79 4.81
C PHE A 74 -3.37 -6.92 5.48
N ARG A 75 -4.37 -6.47 4.71
CA ARG A 75 -5.54 -5.72 5.23
C ARG A 75 -6.29 -6.53 6.28
N ARG A 76 -6.51 -7.83 6.05
CA ARG A 76 -7.17 -8.71 7.01
C ARG A 76 -6.38 -8.82 8.32
N TRP A 77 -5.06 -8.96 8.27
CA TRP A 77 -4.23 -9.06 9.47
C TRP A 77 -4.22 -7.77 10.29
N ALA A 78 -4.18 -6.61 9.62
CA ALA A 78 -4.34 -5.32 10.26
C ALA A 78 -5.70 -5.19 10.97
N HIS A 79 -6.80 -5.58 10.31
CA HIS A 79 -8.14 -5.60 10.92
C HIS A 79 -8.27 -6.58 12.11
N LEU A 80 -7.51 -7.68 12.09
CA LEU A 80 -7.45 -8.64 13.21
C LEU A 80 -6.53 -8.17 14.35
N GLY A 81 -5.94 -6.96 14.25
CA GLY A 81 -5.10 -6.39 15.30
C GLY A 81 -3.74 -7.07 15.41
N ILE A 82 -3.24 -7.71 14.34
CA ILE A 82 -1.89 -8.29 14.36
C ILE A 82 -0.87 -7.15 14.45
N GLN A 83 -0.14 -7.12 15.56
CA GLN A 83 0.97 -6.20 15.79
C GLN A 83 2.29 -6.89 15.47
N ARG A 84 2.94 -6.44 14.39
CA ARG A 84 4.27 -6.85 13.95
C ARG A 84 5.02 -5.63 13.41
N ILE A 85 6.34 -5.73 13.38
CA ILE A 85 7.20 -4.82 12.61
C ILE A 85 7.13 -5.30 11.15
N TRP A 86 6.34 -4.60 10.35
CA TRP A 86 6.17 -4.91 8.94
C TRP A 86 7.31 -4.32 8.12
N VAL A 87 7.93 -5.10 7.24
CA VAL A 87 8.95 -4.63 6.30
C VAL A 87 8.42 -4.83 4.89
N THR A 88 8.23 -3.75 4.14
CA THR A 88 7.55 -3.75 2.83
C THR A 88 8.36 -2.98 1.77
N THR A 89 7.89 -3.00 0.52
CA THR A 89 8.34 -2.10 -0.55
C THR A 89 7.37 -0.91 -0.70
N SER A 90 7.82 0.15 -1.36
CA SER A 90 7.09 1.39 -1.62
C SER A 90 5.72 1.23 -2.29
N GLN A 91 5.51 0.15 -3.04
CA GLN A 91 4.21 -0.22 -3.60
C GLN A 91 3.12 -0.35 -2.52
N TRP A 92 3.52 -0.60 -1.27
CA TRP A 92 2.63 -0.75 -0.13
C TRP A 92 2.35 0.57 0.61
N ASP A 93 3.11 1.64 0.32
CA ASP A 93 3.06 2.90 1.08
C ASP A 93 1.75 3.68 0.85
N VAL A 94 1.20 3.61 -0.36
CA VAL A 94 -0.13 4.18 -0.69
C VAL A 94 -1.22 3.53 0.15
N ILE A 95 -1.14 2.21 0.35
CA ILE A 95 -2.12 1.43 1.12
C ILE A 95 -2.02 1.74 2.62
N THR A 96 -0.80 1.96 3.13
CA THR A 96 -0.55 2.29 4.54
C THR A 96 -0.86 3.75 4.89
N ASN A 97 -0.60 4.70 3.98
CA ASN A 97 -0.86 6.13 4.22
C ASN A 97 -2.33 6.51 4.07
N MET A 98 -3.08 5.84 3.20
CA MET A 98 -4.50 6.16 2.94
C MET A 98 -5.45 5.67 4.06
N ARG A 99 -4.99 4.81 4.97
CA ARG A 99 -5.83 4.16 6.00
C ARG A 99 -5.50 4.58 7.44
N ARG A 100 -4.69 5.61 7.65
CA ARG A 100 -4.36 6.11 9.01
C ARG A 100 -5.61 6.45 9.85
N ASP A 101 -6.73 6.78 9.20
CA ASP A 101 -7.99 7.10 9.87
C ASP A 101 -8.79 5.86 10.35
N PHE A 102 -8.50 4.65 9.83
CA PHE A 102 -9.33 3.46 10.08
C PHE A 102 -8.66 2.36 10.91
N ILE A 103 -7.32 2.31 10.99
CA ILE A 103 -6.61 1.29 11.77
C ILE A 103 -5.53 1.98 12.62
N PRO A 104 -5.89 2.55 13.78
CA PRO A 104 -5.00 3.41 14.54
C PRO A 104 -3.74 2.71 15.08
N ASP A 105 -3.76 1.38 15.27
CA ASP A 105 -2.78 0.72 16.14
C ASP A 105 -2.01 -0.49 15.57
N SER A 106 -2.31 -0.97 14.35
CA SER A 106 -1.56 -2.13 13.79
C SER A 106 -0.27 -1.74 13.05
N PHE A 107 -0.06 -0.44 12.83
CA PHE A 107 0.99 0.10 11.93
C PHE A 107 2.05 0.93 12.65
N HIS A 108 2.11 0.91 13.98
CA HIS A 108 3.19 1.58 14.72
C HIS A 108 4.52 0.84 14.51
N GLY A 109 5.31 1.28 13.51
CA GLY A 109 6.70 0.83 13.31
C GLY A 109 6.98 -0.02 12.07
N GLY A 110 6.30 0.21 10.95
CA GLY A 110 6.67 -0.40 9.67
C GLY A 110 7.90 0.25 9.02
N PHE A 111 8.69 -0.55 8.29
CA PHE A 111 9.77 -0.08 7.43
C PHE A 111 9.41 -0.32 5.97
N THR A 112 9.64 0.66 5.12
CA THR A 112 9.34 0.56 3.69
C THR A 112 10.59 0.90 2.89
N PHE A 113 10.92 0.04 1.93
CA PHE A 113 11.99 0.26 0.96
C PHE A 113 11.42 0.94 -0.28
N SER A 114 11.90 2.14 -0.58
CA SER A 114 11.65 2.82 -1.85
C SER A 114 12.92 2.90 -2.68
N ASN A 115 12.74 2.97 -3.99
CA ASN A 115 13.82 3.32 -4.89
C ASN A 115 14.22 4.78 -4.67
N HIS A 116 15.52 5.05 -4.78
CA HIS A 116 16.00 6.41 -4.69
C HIS A 116 15.67 7.16 -5.97
N HIS A 117 14.77 8.14 -5.86
CA HIS A 117 14.34 8.99 -6.96
C HIS A 117 14.84 10.42 -6.77
N HIS A 118 15.28 11.05 -7.86
CA HIS A 118 15.59 12.48 -7.84
C HIS A 118 14.30 13.29 -7.91
N GLU A 119 14.30 14.51 -7.36
CA GLU A 119 13.15 15.39 -7.52
C GLU A 119 13.00 15.77 -9.00
N ILE A 120 11.82 15.50 -9.59
CA ILE A 120 11.52 15.94 -10.94
C ILE A 120 11.27 17.46 -10.91
N PRO A 121 12.10 18.27 -11.59
CA PRO A 121 11.94 19.72 -11.56
C PRO A 121 10.56 20.14 -12.06
N ASN A 122 9.93 21.07 -11.36
CA ASN A 122 8.60 21.62 -11.67
C ASN A 122 7.43 20.63 -11.58
N PHE A 123 7.61 19.35 -11.23
CA PHE A 123 6.49 18.40 -11.14
C PHE A 123 5.43 18.87 -10.16
N LYS A 124 5.84 19.27 -8.94
CA LYS A 124 4.93 19.83 -7.93
C LYS A 124 4.17 21.05 -8.45
N LYS A 125 4.85 21.94 -9.17
CA LYS A 125 4.24 23.14 -9.76
C LYS A 125 3.25 22.78 -10.86
N PHE A 126 3.59 21.82 -11.72
CA PHE A 126 2.70 21.29 -12.74
C PHE A 126 1.41 20.75 -12.12
N ILE A 127 1.53 19.87 -11.12
CA ILE A 127 0.41 19.30 -10.38
C ILE A 127 -0.47 20.38 -9.73
N GLN A 128 0.14 21.41 -9.11
CA GLN A 128 -0.59 22.54 -8.53
C GLN A 128 -1.31 23.42 -9.57
N THR A 129 -0.78 23.51 -10.79
CA THR A 129 -1.40 24.29 -11.88
C THR A 129 -2.50 23.53 -12.64
N LEU A 130 -2.66 22.22 -12.39
CA LEU A 130 -3.77 21.46 -12.98
C LEU A 130 -5.09 21.99 -12.40
N ASN A 131 -5.95 22.51 -13.27
CA ASN A 131 -7.29 22.98 -12.94
C ASN A 131 -8.35 22.08 -13.60
N THR A 132 -9.44 21.80 -12.89
CA THR A 132 -10.61 21.02 -13.34
C THR A 132 -11.20 21.55 -14.65
N THR A 133 -11.02 22.85 -14.93
CA THR A 133 -11.50 23.51 -16.16
C THR A 133 -10.66 23.20 -17.40
N THR A 134 -9.38 22.87 -17.25
CA THR A 134 -8.47 22.62 -18.39
C THR A 134 -8.42 21.13 -18.77
N TYR A 135 -8.59 20.23 -17.80
CA TYR A 135 -8.55 18.77 -18.02
C TYR A 135 -9.70 18.04 -17.32
N PRO A 136 -10.96 18.31 -17.71
CA PRO A 136 -12.14 17.87 -16.96
C PRO A 136 -12.32 16.34 -16.87
N ILE A 137 -11.92 15.60 -17.91
CA ILE A 137 -12.05 14.13 -17.96
C ILE A 137 -10.96 13.45 -17.12
N HIS A 138 -9.71 13.89 -17.23
CA HIS A 138 -8.61 13.28 -16.48
C HIS A 138 -8.71 13.57 -14.99
N MET A 139 -9.18 14.77 -14.63
CA MET A 139 -9.35 15.11 -13.24
C MET A 139 -10.55 14.41 -12.60
N SER A 140 -11.64 14.17 -13.33
CA SER A 140 -12.77 13.39 -12.81
C SER A 140 -12.42 11.91 -12.58
N LEU A 141 -11.60 11.31 -13.44
CA LEU A 141 -11.04 9.97 -13.25
C LEU A 141 -10.16 9.91 -11.99
N MET A 142 -9.18 10.80 -11.87
CA MET A 142 -8.31 10.90 -10.69
C MET A 142 -9.12 11.12 -9.41
N MET A 143 -10.19 11.92 -9.49
CA MET A 143 -11.11 12.19 -8.37
C MET A 143 -11.94 10.96 -8.00
N SER A 144 -12.38 10.18 -8.98
CA SER A 144 -13.14 8.94 -8.76
C SER A 144 -12.28 7.84 -8.14
N GLU A 145 -11.02 7.70 -8.55
CA GLU A 145 -10.07 6.77 -7.96
C GLU A 145 -9.78 7.18 -6.51
N TRP A 146 -9.47 8.45 -6.26
CA TRP A 146 -9.27 8.94 -4.88
C TRP A 146 -10.49 8.71 -3.99
N MET A 147 -11.71 8.99 -4.48
CA MET A 147 -12.95 8.71 -3.76
C MET A 147 -13.17 7.22 -3.49
N TYR A 148 -12.90 6.35 -4.47
CA TYR A 148 -13.03 4.90 -4.31
C TYR A 148 -12.17 4.37 -3.16
N PHE A 149 -10.98 4.93 -3.00
CA PHE A 149 -10.05 4.51 -1.96
C PHE A 149 -10.26 5.19 -0.60
N ASN A 150 -10.93 6.36 -0.52
CA ASN A 150 -11.15 7.16 0.71
C ASN A 150 -12.58 7.16 1.28
N CYS A 151 -13.46 6.26 0.85
CA CYS A 151 -14.88 6.31 1.23
C CYS A 151 -15.11 6.07 2.75
N SER A 152 -15.50 7.13 3.47
CA SER A 152 -16.09 7.11 4.82
C SER A 152 -17.59 7.46 4.75
N ASP A 153 -18.43 6.60 5.33
CA ASP A 153 -19.90 6.60 5.13
C ASP A 153 -20.69 7.75 5.81
N LEU A 154 -20.05 8.63 6.58
CA LEU A 154 -20.76 9.67 7.35
C LEU A 154 -20.42 11.14 6.97
N GLU A 155 -19.30 11.40 6.29
CA GLU A 155 -18.92 12.77 5.84
C GLU A 155 -19.19 13.04 4.35
N SER A 156 -19.63 12.01 3.61
CA SER A 156 -19.73 12.04 2.14
C SER A 156 -20.62 13.17 1.61
N LYS A 157 -21.75 13.46 2.26
CA LYS A 157 -22.72 14.47 1.75
C LYS A 157 -22.15 15.89 1.74
N HIS A 158 -21.34 16.26 2.74
CA HIS A 158 -20.78 17.62 2.84
C HIS A 158 -19.55 17.80 1.93
N ARG A 159 -18.73 16.74 1.78
CA ARG A 159 -17.56 16.71 0.90
C ARG A 159 -17.95 16.79 -0.59
N ILE A 160 -19.00 16.05 -1.00
CA ILE A 160 -19.54 16.06 -2.37
C ILE A 160 -19.99 17.47 -2.80
N GLN A 161 -20.57 18.24 -1.88
CA GLN A 161 -21.05 19.60 -2.19
C GLN A 161 -19.90 20.60 -2.43
N SER A 162 -18.74 20.41 -1.78
CA SER A 162 -17.55 21.25 -2.01
C SER A 162 -16.79 20.90 -3.30
N MET A 163 -16.79 19.61 -3.69
CA MET A 163 -16.11 19.09 -4.89
C MET A 163 -16.80 19.49 -6.21
N ASN A 164 -18.10 19.75 -6.19
CA ASN A 164 -18.84 20.24 -7.36
C ASN A 164 -18.65 21.74 -7.63
N SER A 165 -17.81 22.42 -6.84
CA SER A 165 -17.41 23.80 -7.11
C SER A 165 -16.32 23.82 -8.19
N PRO A 166 -16.51 24.53 -9.33
CA PRO A 166 -15.54 24.59 -10.42
C PRO A 166 -14.18 25.23 -10.05
N ASN A 167 -14.03 25.74 -8.81
CA ASN A 167 -12.83 26.37 -8.28
C ASN A 167 -12.08 25.53 -7.22
N THR A 168 -12.35 24.23 -7.09
CA THR A 168 -11.56 23.38 -6.18
C THR A 168 -10.16 23.17 -6.74
N SER A 169 -9.15 23.78 -6.11
CA SER A 169 -7.74 23.62 -6.45
C SER A 169 -7.18 22.31 -5.89
N LEU A 170 -6.11 21.80 -6.50
CA LEU A 170 -5.46 20.58 -6.02
C LEU A 170 -4.87 20.71 -4.60
N GLU A 171 -4.63 21.94 -4.16
CA GLU A 171 -4.19 22.26 -2.80
C GLU A 171 -5.21 21.87 -1.73
N TRP A 172 -6.52 21.95 -2.06
CA TRP A 172 -7.56 21.46 -1.15
C TRP A 172 -7.43 19.95 -0.93
N TYR A 173 -7.17 19.18 -1.99
CA TYR A 173 -7.00 17.72 -1.90
C TYR A 173 -5.72 17.34 -1.17
N ALA A 174 -4.63 18.09 -1.36
CA ALA A 174 -3.41 17.92 -0.59
C ALA A 174 -3.64 18.09 0.92
N GLY A 175 -4.49 19.05 1.31
CA GLY A 175 -4.93 19.23 2.70
C GLY A 175 -5.76 18.07 3.26
N GLN A 176 -6.32 17.21 2.41
CA GLN A 176 -7.12 16.03 2.77
C GLN A 176 -6.29 14.73 2.75
N GLY A 177 -4.97 14.81 2.71
CA GLY A 177 -4.08 13.65 2.71
C GLY A 177 -3.74 13.08 1.33
N PHE A 178 -4.09 13.78 0.24
CA PHE A 178 -3.56 13.46 -1.08
C PHE A 178 -2.10 13.88 -1.16
N GLU A 179 -1.18 12.92 -1.09
CA GLU A 179 0.24 13.21 -1.21
C GLU A 179 0.57 13.60 -2.66
N MET A 180 1.01 14.83 -2.86
CA MET A 180 1.40 15.35 -4.17
C MET A 180 2.84 14.95 -4.58
N ALA A 181 3.51 14.14 -3.75
CA ALA A 181 4.80 13.56 -4.09
C ALA A 181 4.60 12.37 -5.04
N MET A 182 5.50 12.18 -5.99
CA MET A 182 5.50 10.94 -6.78
C MET A 182 5.83 9.76 -5.88
N ASN A 183 5.05 8.69 -5.99
CA ASN A 183 5.45 7.38 -5.50
C ASN A 183 6.33 6.68 -6.56
N ASP A 184 6.89 5.54 -6.20
CA ASP A 184 7.80 4.79 -7.08
C ASP A 184 7.13 4.37 -8.39
N ASP A 185 5.85 3.99 -8.37
CA ASP A 185 5.11 3.59 -9.57
C ASP A 185 4.95 4.76 -10.55
N ASN A 186 4.60 5.94 -10.05
CA ASN A 186 4.46 7.17 -10.85
C ASN A 186 5.79 7.64 -11.41
N TYR A 187 6.88 7.46 -10.66
CA TYR A 187 8.22 7.81 -11.12
C TYR A 187 8.69 6.88 -12.24
N ASN A 188 8.43 5.58 -12.14
CA ASN A 188 8.79 4.60 -13.17
C ASN A 188 8.05 4.81 -14.50
N LEU A 189 6.89 5.47 -14.48
CA LEU A 189 6.10 5.79 -15.68
C LEU A 189 6.61 7.01 -16.46
N TYR A 190 7.40 7.89 -15.83
CA TYR A 190 7.95 9.10 -16.45
C TYR A 190 9.21 8.81 -17.28
#